data_AF-B9L3N4-F1
#
_entry.id   AF-B9L3N4-F1
#
_cell.length_a   1.000
_cell.length_b   1.000
_cell.length_c   1.000
_cell.angle_alpha   90.00
_cell.angle_beta   90.00
_cell.angle_gamma   90.00
#
_symmetry.space_group_name_H-M   'P 1'
#
loop_
_entity.id
_entity.type
_entity.pdbx_description
1 polymer ?
#
loop_
_entity_poly.entity_id
_entity_poly.type
_entity_poly.pdbx_seq_one_letter_code
_entity_poly.pdbx_strand_id
1 'polypeptide(L)'
;MSAYPKHIQDFLHLLETSPEFRALVRSLLLSEELLQLPDLVRSLAATQERLAQQLESFQQAVERALAAVSAQQAETAAQIAALVDRMEQVEQQQAATTEQIRQLTASIERVEAQIEALTARMERVEAQIEALTERMERVEAQIGALTERMERVEAQIEALTARMERVEAQIEALTARMERVEAQIEALTARMERVEAQIEALTARMERVEAQIEALTARMERVEAQIEALTARMERVEAQIEALTARMERVEAQIEALTEQMQQMAAQIAALTERMQDFERRLERVERDLGRLKGLVLPLVVERRFGGLFRKILRRPRVLPSEELTRLVEDGADAGLLDEREAEQLLLVDLVLEGRDATDGGEPIYVVCEISWGVGISDILRARERAALLERVARRPVRPAVLGTWLTREGEEALADVTYVAVPESFFD
;
A
#
# COMPACT_ATOMS: atom_id res chain seq x y z
N MET A 1 -117.81 -81.24 227.49
CA MET A 1 -118.64 -82.47 227.60
C MET A 1 -118.31 -83.30 226.36
N SER A 2 -118.03 -84.58 226.37
CA SER A 2 -118.37 -85.71 227.24
C SER A 2 -117.58 -86.90 226.65
N ALA A 3 -117.49 -88.07 227.22
CA ALA A 3 -117.76 -88.64 228.52
C ALA A 3 -116.87 -89.85 228.41
N TYR A 4 -115.79 -89.88 229.18
CA TYR A 4 -114.77 -90.87 228.89
C TYR A 4 -115.09 -92.14 229.65
N PRO A 5 -115.47 -93.22 228.97
CA PRO A 5 -115.56 -94.53 229.61
C PRO A 5 -114.20 -94.89 230.22
N LYS A 6 -114.25 -95.66 231.30
CA LYS A 6 -113.15 -95.94 232.26
C LYS A 6 -111.77 -96.18 231.66
N HIS A 7 -111.66 -96.80 230.50
CA HIS A 7 -110.37 -97.21 229.94
C HIS A 7 -109.48 -96.06 229.40
N ILE A 8 -110.00 -94.96 228.81
CA ILE A 8 -109.15 -93.82 228.36
C ILE A 8 -108.71 -92.97 229.57
N GLN A 9 -109.55 -92.90 230.62
CA GLN A 9 -109.17 -92.28 231.88
C GLN A 9 -108.06 -93.07 232.59
N ASP A 10 -108.08 -94.41 232.55
CA ASP A 10 -106.93 -95.24 232.98
C ASP A 10 -105.67 -94.99 232.11
N PHE A 11 -105.81 -94.80 230.78
CA PHE A 11 -104.73 -94.51 229.81
C PHE A 11 -104.14 -93.09 229.93
N LEU A 12 -104.95 -92.06 230.21
CA LEU A 12 -104.51 -90.69 230.48
C LEU A 12 -103.83 -90.60 231.85
N HIS A 13 -104.33 -91.36 232.84
CA HIS A 13 -103.72 -91.41 234.16
C HIS A 13 -102.35 -92.10 234.11
N LEU A 14 -102.17 -93.13 233.25
CA LEU A 14 -100.86 -93.71 232.91
C LEU A 14 -99.93 -92.72 232.16
N LEU A 15 -100.46 -91.85 231.28
CA LEU A 15 -99.71 -90.78 230.56
C LEU A 15 -99.27 -89.60 231.47
N GLU A 16 -99.89 -89.43 232.63
CA GLU A 16 -99.53 -88.43 233.64
C GLU A 16 -98.62 -88.98 234.75
N THR A 17 -98.70 -90.28 235.07
CA THR A 17 -97.94 -90.90 236.19
C THR A 17 -96.63 -91.57 235.79
N SER A 18 -96.42 -91.92 234.52
CA SER A 18 -95.15 -92.52 234.04
C SER A 18 -94.58 -91.80 232.80
N PRO A 19 -93.38 -91.18 232.90
CA PRO A 19 -92.70 -90.54 231.78
C PRO A 19 -92.35 -91.48 230.61
N GLU A 20 -92.11 -92.78 230.86
CA GLU A 20 -91.65 -93.74 229.85
C GLU A 20 -92.73 -94.12 228.81
N PHE A 21 -93.99 -94.28 229.24
CA PHE A 21 -95.08 -94.65 228.32
C PHE A 21 -95.44 -93.51 227.34
N ARG A 22 -95.23 -92.25 227.74
CA ARG A 22 -95.40 -91.05 226.89
C ARG A 22 -94.38 -90.98 225.74
N ALA A 23 -93.21 -91.61 225.90
CA ALA A 23 -92.20 -91.70 224.85
C ALA A 23 -92.57 -92.74 223.76
N LEU A 24 -93.11 -93.90 224.14
CA LEU A 24 -93.53 -94.96 223.20
C LEU A 24 -94.67 -94.51 222.28
N VAL A 25 -95.67 -93.80 222.82
CA VAL A 25 -96.76 -93.20 222.04
C VAL A 25 -96.25 -92.13 221.06
N ARG A 26 -95.12 -91.48 221.34
CA ARG A 26 -94.46 -90.51 220.42
C ARG A 26 -93.82 -91.19 219.20
N SER A 27 -93.44 -92.47 219.30
CA SER A 27 -92.85 -93.23 218.17
C SER A 27 -93.87 -93.80 217.19
N LEU A 28 -95.09 -94.12 217.63
CA LEU A 28 -96.17 -94.69 216.81
C LEU A 28 -97.03 -93.64 216.08
N LEU A 29 -96.98 -92.37 216.52
CA LEU A 29 -97.74 -91.24 215.95
C LEU A 29 -96.91 -90.34 215.02
N LEU A 30 -95.61 -90.58 214.86
CA LEU A 30 -94.71 -89.82 213.97
C LEU A 30 -94.12 -90.76 212.89
N SER A 31 -94.82 -90.91 211.75
CA SER A 31 -94.31 -91.63 210.56
C SER A 31 -93.35 -90.78 209.72
N GLU A 32 -92.44 -91.46 209.01
CA GLU A 32 -91.28 -90.92 208.26
C GLU A 32 -91.57 -89.77 207.26
N GLU A 33 -92.81 -89.58 206.82
CA GLU A 33 -93.19 -88.56 205.82
C GLU A 33 -93.02 -87.12 206.34
N LEU A 34 -93.29 -86.86 207.62
CA LEU A 34 -93.10 -85.54 208.23
C LEU A 34 -91.62 -85.24 208.55
N LEU A 35 -90.75 -86.26 208.50
CA LEU A 35 -89.28 -86.14 208.66
C LEU A 35 -88.57 -85.81 207.35
N GLN A 36 -89.17 -86.06 206.18
CA GLN A 36 -88.57 -85.83 204.86
C GLN A 36 -88.89 -84.45 204.24
N LEU A 37 -89.81 -83.69 204.84
CA LEU A 37 -90.18 -82.34 204.37
C LEU A 37 -88.97 -81.37 204.24
N PRO A 38 -87.97 -81.38 205.15
CA PRO A 38 -86.78 -80.54 205.01
C PRO A 38 -85.92 -80.88 203.76
N ASP A 39 -85.88 -82.14 203.35
CA ASP A 39 -85.07 -82.59 202.21
C ASP A 39 -85.72 -82.23 200.87
N LEU A 40 -87.05 -82.29 200.79
CA LEU A 40 -87.81 -81.81 199.62
C LEU A 40 -87.59 -80.30 199.38
N VAL A 41 -87.62 -79.49 200.45
CA VAL A 41 -87.36 -78.05 200.35
C VAL A 41 -85.92 -77.76 199.92
N ARG A 42 -84.93 -78.54 200.37
CA ARG A 42 -83.54 -78.44 199.87
C ARG A 42 -83.42 -78.80 198.38
N SER A 43 -84.10 -79.86 197.94
CA SER A 43 -84.07 -80.24 196.52
C SER A 43 -84.66 -79.16 195.62
N LEU A 44 -85.74 -78.51 196.06
CA LEU A 44 -86.39 -77.43 195.32
C LEU A 44 -85.50 -76.18 195.26
N ALA A 45 -84.86 -75.81 196.37
CA ALA A 45 -83.88 -74.72 196.42
C ALA A 45 -82.69 -75.00 195.48
N ALA A 46 -82.16 -76.23 195.48
CA ALA A 46 -81.07 -76.63 194.59
C ALA A 46 -81.49 -76.59 193.10
N THR A 47 -82.73 -76.96 192.77
CA THR A 47 -83.24 -76.82 191.40
C THR A 47 -83.44 -75.37 190.98
N GLN A 48 -83.86 -74.49 191.89
CA GLN A 48 -83.98 -73.05 191.62
C GLN A 48 -82.63 -72.41 191.33
N GLU A 49 -81.61 -72.74 192.12
CA GLU A 49 -80.25 -72.20 191.94
C GLU A 49 -79.62 -72.66 190.63
N ARG A 50 -79.89 -73.91 190.22
CA ARG A 50 -79.43 -74.45 188.93
C ARG A 50 -80.07 -73.76 187.71
N LEU A 51 -81.35 -73.41 187.81
CA LEU A 51 -82.07 -72.66 186.78
C LEU A 51 -81.56 -71.21 186.66
N ALA A 52 -81.26 -70.57 187.80
CA ALA A 52 -80.68 -69.23 187.81
C ALA A 52 -79.31 -69.20 187.09
N GLN A 53 -78.44 -70.16 187.36
CA GLN A 53 -77.14 -70.27 186.69
C GLN A 53 -77.25 -70.54 185.18
N GLN A 54 -78.24 -71.33 184.75
CA GLN A 54 -78.48 -71.58 183.32
C GLN A 54 -78.94 -70.32 182.59
N LEU A 55 -79.86 -69.55 183.17
CA LEU A 55 -80.34 -68.28 182.61
C LEU A 55 -79.21 -67.27 182.44
N GLU A 56 -78.33 -67.16 183.43
CA GLU A 56 -77.17 -66.26 183.36
C GLU A 56 -76.16 -66.69 182.28
N SER A 57 -75.91 -68.01 182.16
CA SER A 57 -75.05 -68.54 181.09
C SER A 57 -75.64 -68.34 179.69
N PHE A 58 -76.97 -68.41 179.55
CA PHE A 58 -77.66 -68.18 178.29
C PHE A 58 -77.65 -66.69 177.91
N GLN A 59 -77.88 -65.79 178.87
CA GLN A 59 -77.74 -64.35 178.65
C GLN A 59 -76.34 -63.98 178.14
N GLN A 60 -75.28 -64.49 178.77
CA GLN A 60 -73.92 -64.24 178.30
C GLN A 60 -73.65 -64.82 176.91
N ALA A 61 -74.23 -65.98 176.56
CA ALA A 61 -74.11 -66.55 175.23
C ALA A 61 -74.81 -65.69 174.16
N VAL A 62 -75.99 -65.15 174.46
CA VAL A 62 -76.73 -64.25 173.57
C VAL A 62 -75.98 -62.93 173.38
N GLU A 63 -75.46 -62.32 174.45
CA GLU A 63 -74.68 -61.08 174.34
C GLU A 63 -73.42 -61.27 173.49
N ARG A 64 -72.69 -62.38 173.66
CA ARG A 64 -71.54 -62.72 172.81
C ARG A 64 -71.92 -62.94 171.36
N ALA A 65 -73.03 -63.63 171.09
CA ALA A 65 -73.52 -63.83 169.73
C ALA A 65 -73.94 -62.51 169.06
N LEU A 66 -74.61 -61.62 169.80
CA LEU A 66 -75.02 -60.31 169.30
C LEU A 66 -73.80 -59.43 168.97
N ALA A 67 -72.78 -59.43 169.82
CA ALA A 67 -71.53 -58.72 169.59
C ALA A 67 -70.74 -59.28 168.39
N ALA A 68 -70.71 -60.60 168.21
CA ALA A 68 -70.06 -61.23 167.06
C ALA A 68 -70.79 -60.89 165.74
N VAL A 69 -72.12 -60.90 165.74
CA VAL A 69 -72.92 -60.53 164.55
C VAL A 69 -72.75 -59.04 164.22
N SER A 70 -72.72 -58.14 165.22
CA SER A 70 -72.51 -56.72 164.95
C SER A 70 -71.11 -56.44 164.40
N ALA A 71 -70.08 -57.13 164.90
CA ALA A 71 -68.72 -57.05 164.38
C ALA A 71 -68.66 -57.56 162.92
N GLN A 72 -69.32 -58.69 162.62
CA GLN A 72 -69.41 -59.22 161.25
C GLN A 72 -70.17 -58.28 160.31
N GLN A 73 -71.23 -57.63 160.80
CA GLN A 73 -71.97 -56.63 160.02
C GLN A 73 -71.11 -55.38 159.73
N ALA A 74 -70.32 -54.93 160.70
CA ALA A 74 -69.40 -53.81 160.49
C ALA A 74 -68.30 -54.16 159.48
N GLU A 75 -67.75 -55.37 159.54
CA GLU A 75 -66.71 -55.84 158.61
C GLU A 75 -67.25 -55.99 157.17
N THR A 76 -68.43 -56.57 157.01
CA THR A 76 -69.06 -56.71 155.68
C THR A 76 -69.45 -55.35 155.09
N ALA A 77 -69.96 -54.43 155.92
CA ALA A 77 -70.20 -53.05 155.48
C ALA A 77 -68.91 -52.35 155.00
N ALA A 78 -67.79 -52.54 155.70
CA ALA A 78 -66.49 -51.99 155.30
C ALA A 78 -65.98 -52.61 153.99
N GLN A 79 -66.14 -53.91 153.78
CA GLN A 79 -65.79 -54.57 152.52
C GLN A 79 -66.64 -54.12 151.35
N ILE A 80 -67.95 -53.91 151.56
CA ILE A 80 -68.85 -53.37 150.54
C ILE A 80 -68.44 -51.95 150.16
N ALA A 81 -68.12 -51.09 151.13
CA ALA A 81 -67.63 -49.75 150.86
C ALA A 81 -66.35 -49.76 150.02
N ALA A 82 -65.37 -50.61 150.38
CA ALA A 82 -64.13 -50.75 149.62
C ALA A 82 -64.34 -51.29 148.19
N LEU A 83 -65.32 -52.18 147.99
CA LEU A 83 -65.68 -52.67 146.66
C LEU A 83 -66.36 -51.59 145.82
N VAL A 84 -67.22 -50.77 146.42
CA VAL A 84 -67.86 -49.62 145.75
C VAL A 84 -66.79 -48.63 145.29
N ASP A 85 -65.84 -48.26 146.17
CA ASP A 85 -64.74 -47.37 145.80
C ASP A 85 -63.90 -47.94 144.65
N ARG A 86 -63.64 -49.25 144.68
CA ARG A 86 -62.89 -49.93 143.61
C ARG A 86 -63.68 -50.04 142.31
N MET A 87 -65.00 -50.22 142.37
CA MET A 87 -65.86 -50.16 141.18
C MET A 87 -65.86 -48.77 140.57
N GLU A 88 -65.97 -47.73 141.39
CA GLU A 88 -65.90 -46.33 140.92
C GLU A 88 -64.55 -46.03 140.25
N GLN A 89 -63.44 -46.51 140.82
CA GLN A 89 -62.12 -46.39 140.19
C GLN A 89 -62.03 -47.12 138.85
N VAL A 90 -62.60 -48.33 138.74
CA VAL A 90 -62.63 -49.10 137.49
C VAL A 90 -63.49 -48.39 136.43
N GLU A 91 -64.64 -47.83 136.81
CA GLU A 91 -65.49 -47.05 135.91
C GLU A 91 -64.76 -45.80 135.39
N GLN A 92 -64.06 -45.08 136.27
CA GLN A 92 -63.23 -43.94 135.88
C GLN A 92 -62.09 -44.35 134.93
N GLN A 93 -61.41 -45.47 135.19
CA GLN A 93 -60.37 -46.00 134.30
C GLN A 93 -60.94 -46.46 132.96
N GLN A 94 -62.11 -47.10 132.94
CA GLN A 94 -62.80 -47.49 131.71
C GLN A 94 -63.20 -46.26 130.88
N ALA A 95 -63.73 -45.22 131.52
CA ALA A 95 -64.06 -43.96 130.85
C ALA A 95 -62.80 -43.31 130.23
N ALA A 96 -61.71 -43.23 131.00
CA ALA A 96 -60.44 -42.67 130.52
C ALA A 96 -59.85 -43.48 129.35
N THR A 97 -59.89 -44.81 129.43
CA THR A 97 -59.39 -45.70 128.36
C THR A 97 -60.26 -45.60 127.11
N THR A 98 -61.58 -45.49 127.28
CA THR A 98 -62.52 -45.31 126.16
C THR A 98 -62.25 -44.00 125.44
N GLU A 99 -61.96 -42.93 126.18
CA GLU A 99 -61.59 -41.63 125.60
C GLU A 99 -60.23 -41.70 124.87
N GLN A 100 -59.23 -42.38 125.44
CA GLN A 100 -57.94 -42.60 124.76
C GLN A 100 -58.10 -43.40 123.47
N ILE A 101 -58.91 -44.46 123.48
CA ILE A 101 -59.22 -45.24 122.28
C ILE A 101 -59.88 -44.34 121.23
N ARG A 102 -60.86 -43.52 121.63
CA ARG A 102 -61.53 -42.57 120.72
C ARG A 102 -60.54 -41.58 120.09
N GLN A 103 -59.63 -41.04 120.88
CA GLN A 103 -58.59 -40.12 120.40
C GLN A 103 -57.60 -40.81 119.45
N LEU A 104 -57.22 -42.04 119.76
CA LEU A 104 -56.32 -42.82 118.93
C LEU A 104 -56.98 -43.19 117.59
N THR A 105 -58.25 -43.61 117.62
CA THR A 105 -59.05 -43.86 116.40
C THR A 105 -59.12 -42.61 115.53
N ALA A 106 -59.43 -41.45 116.11
CA ALA A 106 -59.45 -40.19 115.37
C ALA A 106 -58.06 -39.79 114.85
N SER A 107 -56.98 -40.18 115.52
CA SER A 107 -55.61 -39.97 115.03
C SER A 107 -55.29 -40.89 113.86
N ILE A 108 -55.70 -42.16 113.93
CA ILE A 108 -55.53 -43.15 112.85
C ILE A 108 -56.26 -42.67 111.60
N GLU A 109 -57.53 -42.26 111.72
CA GLU A 109 -58.32 -41.73 110.60
C GLU A 109 -57.65 -40.51 109.94
N ARG A 110 -57.02 -39.62 110.72
CA ARG A 110 -56.27 -38.49 110.17
C ARG A 110 -55.00 -38.93 109.44
N VAL A 111 -54.28 -39.90 109.97
CA VAL A 111 -53.06 -40.43 109.33
C VAL A 111 -53.41 -41.16 108.04
N GLU A 112 -54.48 -41.95 108.03
CA GLU A 112 -55.00 -42.60 106.82
C GLU A 112 -55.35 -41.57 105.75
N ALA A 113 -56.08 -40.50 106.11
CA ALA A 113 -56.40 -39.41 105.18
C ALA A 113 -55.14 -38.69 104.66
N GLN A 114 -54.10 -38.53 105.49
CA GLN A 114 -52.82 -37.95 105.05
C GLN A 114 -52.06 -38.88 104.10
N ILE A 115 -52.07 -40.18 104.35
CA ILE A 115 -51.46 -41.19 103.48
C ILE A 115 -52.16 -41.20 102.12
N GLU A 116 -53.50 -41.18 102.09
CA GLU A 116 -54.26 -41.09 100.84
C GLU A 116 -53.92 -39.81 100.06
N ALA A 117 -53.86 -38.66 100.76
CA ALA A 117 -53.51 -37.39 100.13
C ALA A 117 -52.08 -37.37 99.58
N LEU A 118 -51.12 -37.98 100.29
CA LEU A 118 -49.73 -38.11 99.83
C LEU A 118 -49.63 -39.08 98.65
N THR A 119 -50.37 -40.18 98.65
CA THR A 119 -50.42 -41.15 97.56
C THR A 119 -50.94 -40.48 96.29
N ALA A 120 -52.07 -39.77 96.37
CA ALA A 120 -52.61 -39.01 95.25
C ALA A 120 -51.67 -37.89 94.77
N ARG A 121 -50.84 -37.33 95.67
CA ARG A 121 -49.81 -36.36 95.28
C ARG A 121 -48.64 -37.03 94.57
N MET A 122 -48.20 -38.21 95.02
CA MET A 122 -47.15 -39.00 94.34
C MET A 122 -47.59 -39.38 92.93
N GLU A 123 -48.80 -39.90 92.75
CA GLU A 123 -49.34 -40.24 91.42
C GLU A 123 -49.35 -39.03 90.48
N ARG A 124 -49.72 -37.83 90.97
CA ARG A 124 -49.66 -36.59 90.17
C ARG A 124 -48.22 -36.21 89.81
N VAL A 125 -47.27 -36.39 90.71
CA VAL A 125 -45.85 -36.10 90.45
C VAL A 125 -45.29 -37.08 89.44
N GLU A 126 -45.61 -38.36 89.54
CA GLU A 126 -45.22 -39.38 88.55
C GLU A 126 -45.76 -39.03 87.16
N ALA A 127 -47.05 -38.68 87.05
CA ALA A 127 -47.64 -38.24 85.79
C ALA A 127 -46.98 -36.96 85.23
N GLN A 128 -46.58 -36.02 86.09
CA GLN A 128 -45.83 -34.83 85.67
C GLN A 128 -44.42 -35.16 85.17
N ILE A 129 -43.74 -36.12 85.80
CA ILE A 129 -42.43 -36.59 85.38
C ILE A 129 -42.53 -37.26 84.02
N GLU A 130 -43.51 -38.15 83.80
CA GLU A 130 -43.73 -38.78 82.50
C GLU A 130 -43.99 -37.74 81.40
N ALA A 131 -44.88 -36.78 81.65
CA ALA A 131 -45.17 -35.71 80.69
C ALA A 131 -43.96 -34.81 80.39
N LEU A 132 -43.09 -34.57 81.39
CA LEU A 132 -41.83 -33.84 81.19
C LEU A 132 -40.82 -34.65 80.39
N THR A 133 -40.70 -35.95 80.64
CA THR A 133 -39.83 -36.85 79.87
C THR A 133 -40.25 -36.89 78.42
N GLU A 134 -41.53 -37.09 78.11
CA GLU A 134 -42.02 -37.05 76.72
C GLU A 134 -41.75 -35.70 76.05
N ARG A 135 -41.89 -34.61 76.80
CA ARG A 135 -41.59 -33.27 76.27
C ARG A 135 -40.09 -33.10 76.00
N MET A 136 -39.22 -33.62 76.85
CA MET A 136 -37.78 -33.62 76.62
C MET A 136 -37.42 -34.42 75.37
N GLU A 137 -37.96 -35.62 75.20
CA GLU A 137 -37.73 -36.44 74.00
C GLU A 137 -38.18 -35.73 72.71
N ARG A 138 -39.33 -35.05 72.74
CA ARG A 138 -39.78 -34.23 71.59
C ARG A 138 -38.84 -33.07 71.30
N VAL A 139 -38.31 -32.40 72.33
CA VAL A 139 -37.35 -31.30 72.17
C VAL A 139 -36.03 -31.81 71.61
N GLU A 140 -35.52 -32.94 72.09
CA GLU A 140 -34.32 -33.58 71.54
C GLU A 140 -34.49 -33.95 70.08
N ALA A 141 -35.64 -34.53 69.70
CA ALA A 141 -35.96 -34.83 68.31
C ALA A 141 -36.03 -33.56 67.44
N GLN A 142 -36.60 -32.47 67.96
CA GLN A 142 -36.64 -31.17 67.26
C GLN A 142 -35.24 -30.59 67.07
N ILE A 143 -34.38 -30.66 68.09
CA ILE A 143 -32.99 -30.21 68.02
C ILE A 143 -32.26 -31.02 66.95
N GLY A 144 -32.37 -32.35 66.95
CA GLY A 144 -31.76 -33.21 65.92
C GLY A 144 -32.19 -32.83 64.50
N ALA A 145 -33.49 -32.62 64.28
CA ALA A 145 -34.01 -32.20 62.98
C ALA A 145 -33.51 -30.80 62.55
N LEU A 146 -33.36 -29.88 63.51
CA LEU A 146 -32.79 -28.55 63.28
C LEU A 146 -31.32 -28.62 62.91
N THR A 147 -30.53 -29.46 63.60
CA THR A 147 -29.12 -29.68 63.30
C THR A 147 -28.94 -30.23 61.89
N GLU A 148 -29.68 -31.27 61.50
CA GLU A 148 -29.62 -31.79 60.12
C GLU A 148 -30.02 -30.73 59.08
N ARG A 149 -31.00 -29.88 59.42
CA ARG A 149 -31.40 -28.79 58.52
C ARG A 149 -30.29 -27.74 58.39
N MET A 150 -29.59 -27.40 59.47
CA MET A 150 -28.44 -26.50 59.43
C MET A 150 -27.32 -27.07 58.57
N GLU A 151 -26.96 -28.35 58.75
CA GLU A 151 -25.94 -29.02 57.92
C GLU A 151 -26.30 -29.00 56.43
N ARG A 152 -27.57 -29.24 56.07
CA ARG A 152 -28.03 -29.13 54.68
C ARG A 152 -27.91 -27.70 54.14
N VAL A 153 -28.21 -26.69 54.95
CA VAL A 153 -28.08 -25.28 54.54
C VAL A 153 -26.62 -24.90 54.36
N GLU A 154 -25.73 -25.33 55.24
CA GLU A 154 -24.28 -25.11 55.11
C GLU A 154 -23.74 -25.73 53.81
N ALA A 155 -24.12 -26.98 53.52
CA ALA A 155 -23.75 -27.64 52.27
C ALA A 155 -24.30 -26.91 51.01
N GLN A 156 -25.50 -26.36 51.09
CA GLN A 156 -26.07 -25.54 50.01
C GLN A 156 -25.31 -24.23 49.82
N ILE A 157 -24.90 -23.58 50.91
CA ILE A 157 -24.10 -22.36 50.87
C ILE A 157 -22.75 -22.64 50.22
N GLU A 158 -22.05 -23.70 50.63
CA GLU A 158 -20.77 -24.10 50.01
C GLU A 158 -20.92 -24.37 48.50
N ALA A 159 -21.98 -25.09 48.11
CA ALA A 159 -22.26 -25.37 46.70
C ALA A 159 -22.56 -24.09 45.90
N LEU A 160 -23.28 -23.13 46.49
CA LEU A 160 -23.56 -21.83 45.87
C LEU A 160 -22.29 -20.98 45.75
N THR A 161 -21.45 -20.95 46.78
CA THR A 161 -20.15 -20.25 46.76
C THR A 161 -19.26 -20.81 45.64
N ALA A 162 -19.10 -22.13 45.57
CA ALA A 162 -18.33 -22.76 44.50
C ALA A 162 -18.92 -22.52 43.09
N ARG A 163 -20.25 -22.34 43.00
CA ARG A 163 -20.89 -21.95 41.73
C ARG A 163 -20.60 -20.49 41.38
N MET A 164 -20.63 -19.58 42.35
CA MET A 164 -20.28 -18.17 42.14
C MET A 164 -18.83 -18.03 41.66
N GLU A 165 -17.88 -18.70 42.31
CA GLU A 165 -16.46 -18.68 41.89
C GLU A 165 -16.28 -19.17 40.45
N ARG A 166 -17.00 -20.24 40.04
CA ARG A 166 -16.97 -20.71 38.64
C ARG A 166 -17.54 -19.69 37.66
N VAL A 167 -18.62 -18.99 38.05
CA VAL A 167 -19.23 -17.95 37.20
C VAL A 167 -18.28 -16.75 37.08
N GLU A 168 -17.63 -16.32 38.16
CA GLU A 168 -16.63 -15.27 38.13
C GLU A 168 -15.46 -15.63 37.19
N ALA A 169 -14.92 -16.85 37.31
CA ALA A 169 -13.87 -17.32 36.41
C ALA A 169 -14.32 -17.39 34.93
N GLN A 170 -15.59 -17.74 34.67
CA GLN A 170 -16.15 -17.72 33.32
C GLN A 170 -16.28 -16.30 32.77
N ILE A 171 -16.69 -15.34 33.61
CA ILE A 171 -16.79 -13.93 33.24
C ILE A 171 -15.40 -13.40 32.90
N GLU A 172 -14.38 -13.64 33.72
CA GLU A 172 -13.00 -13.22 33.45
C GLU A 172 -12.48 -13.81 32.12
N ALA A 173 -12.73 -15.10 31.88
CA ALA A 173 -12.33 -15.75 30.63
C ALA A 173 -13.05 -15.16 29.40
N LEU A 174 -14.33 -14.82 29.53
CA LEU A 174 -15.10 -14.16 28.47
C LEU A 174 -14.60 -12.73 28.21
N THR A 175 -14.31 -11.96 29.26
CA THR A 175 -13.73 -10.61 29.15
C THR A 175 -12.38 -10.66 28.41
N ALA A 176 -11.47 -11.54 28.82
CA ALA A 176 -10.18 -11.72 28.14
C ALA A 176 -10.34 -12.19 26.68
N ARG A 177 -11.41 -12.93 26.36
CA ARG A 177 -11.72 -13.31 24.98
C ARG A 177 -12.25 -12.12 24.18
N MET A 178 -13.09 -11.27 24.77
CA MET A 178 -13.58 -10.04 24.12
C MET A 178 -12.42 -9.10 23.79
N GLU A 179 -11.52 -8.84 24.73
CA GLU A 179 -10.33 -8.00 24.51
C GLU A 179 -9.45 -8.52 23.35
N ARG A 180 -9.26 -9.86 23.25
CA ARG A 180 -8.53 -10.45 22.12
C ARG A 180 -9.25 -10.27 20.79
N VAL A 181 -10.58 -10.37 20.77
CA VAL A 181 -11.39 -10.14 19.56
C VAL A 181 -11.32 -8.68 19.14
N GLU A 182 -11.41 -7.74 20.09
CA GLU A 182 -11.25 -6.30 19.81
C GLU A 182 -9.88 -6.01 19.20
N ALA A 183 -8.79 -6.54 19.78
CA ALA A 183 -7.45 -6.38 19.23
C ALA A 183 -7.31 -7.00 17.82
N GLN A 184 -7.98 -8.12 17.54
CA GLN A 184 -8.00 -8.73 16.20
C GLN A 184 -8.76 -7.85 15.19
N ILE A 185 -9.87 -7.25 15.60
CA ILE A 185 -10.64 -6.32 14.78
C ILE A 185 -9.79 -5.09 14.44
N GLU A 186 -9.13 -4.46 15.42
CA GLU A 186 -8.24 -3.33 15.17
C GLU A 186 -7.10 -3.68 14.19
N ALA A 187 -6.49 -4.85 14.36
CA ALA A 187 -5.43 -5.32 13.45
C ALA A 187 -5.94 -5.57 12.03
N LEU A 188 -7.16 -6.10 11.87
CA LEU A 188 -7.80 -6.28 10.57
C LEU A 188 -8.15 -4.95 9.91
N THR A 189 -8.69 -3.99 10.66
CA THR A 189 -8.97 -2.63 10.18
C THR A 189 -7.71 -1.96 9.66
N ALA A 190 -6.62 -1.97 10.45
CA ALA A 190 -5.33 -1.41 10.03
C ALA A 190 -4.72 -2.15 8.81
N ARG A 191 -5.07 -3.43 8.60
CA ARG A 191 -4.67 -4.16 7.39
C ARG A 191 -5.49 -3.73 6.18
N MET A 192 -6.80 -3.50 6.34
CA MET A 192 -7.67 -3.00 5.27
C MET A 192 -7.22 -1.62 4.79
N GLU A 193 -6.95 -0.68 5.71
CA GLU A 193 -6.45 0.66 5.36
C GLU A 193 -5.15 0.61 4.54
N ARG A 194 -4.22 -0.30 4.90
CA ARG A 194 -2.98 -0.49 4.12
C ARG A 194 -3.25 -1.03 2.72
N VAL A 195 -4.21 -1.94 2.57
CA VAL A 195 -4.58 -2.49 1.27
C VAL A 195 -5.24 -1.42 0.41
N GLU A 196 -6.12 -0.60 0.97
CA GLU A 196 -6.73 0.54 0.28
C GLU A 196 -5.66 1.52 -0.24
N ALA A 197 -4.70 1.90 0.61
CA ALA A 197 -3.59 2.76 0.21
C ALA A 197 -2.72 2.14 -0.90
N GLN A 198 -2.51 0.81 -0.88
CA GLN A 198 -1.81 0.11 -1.96
C GLN A 198 -2.58 0.13 -3.28
N ILE A 199 -3.90 -0.04 -3.23
CA ILE A 199 -4.77 0.03 -4.40
C ILE A 199 -4.71 1.43 -5.01
N GLU A 200 -4.84 2.49 -4.22
CA GLU A 200 -4.71 3.88 -4.69
C GLU A 200 -3.36 4.14 -5.36
N ALA A 201 -2.26 3.67 -4.76
CA ALA A 201 -0.92 3.80 -5.33
C ALA A 201 -0.76 3.05 -6.67
N LEU A 202 -1.36 1.86 -6.79
CA LEU A 202 -1.36 1.10 -8.04
C LEU A 202 -2.20 1.78 -9.12
N THR A 203 -3.38 2.30 -8.79
CA THR A 203 -4.23 3.08 -9.71
C THR A 203 -3.48 4.29 -10.25
N ALA A 204 -2.87 5.09 -9.37
CA ALA A 204 -2.06 6.24 -9.79
C ALA A 204 -0.82 5.85 -10.63
N ARG A 205 -0.31 4.63 -10.47
CA ARG A 205 0.78 4.11 -11.32
C ARG A 205 0.25 3.71 -12.70
N MET A 206 -0.93 3.08 -12.78
CA MET A 206 -1.57 2.73 -14.06
C MET A 206 -1.86 3.99 -14.88
N GLU A 207 -2.44 5.02 -14.29
CA GLU A 207 -2.72 6.30 -14.98
C GLU A 207 -1.45 6.93 -15.58
N ARG A 208 -0.32 6.88 -14.85
CA ARG A 208 0.97 7.37 -15.37
C ARG A 208 1.48 6.53 -16.55
N VAL A 209 1.30 5.22 -16.51
CA VAL A 209 1.69 4.32 -17.59
C VAL A 209 0.82 4.57 -18.83
N GLU A 210 -0.48 4.76 -18.66
CA GLU A 210 -1.40 5.13 -19.74
C GLU A 210 -0.98 6.45 -20.40
N ALA A 211 -0.70 7.49 -19.61
CA ALA A 211 -0.20 8.76 -20.13
C ALA A 211 1.15 8.62 -20.87
N GLN A 212 2.04 7.75 -20.41
CA GLN A 212 3.30 7.45 -21.10
C GLN A 212 3.06 6.74 -22.43
N ILE A 213 2.12 5.80 -22.48
CA ILE A 213 1.74 5.11 -23.71
C ILE A 213 1.18 6.11 -24.72
N GLU A 214 0.24 6.98 -24.32
CA GLU A 214 -0.30 8.02 -25.20
C GLU A 214 0.80 8.94 -25.76
N ALA A 215 1.74 9.37 -24.91
CA ALA A 215 2.86 10.20 -25.34
C ALA A 215 3.79 9.48 -26.33
N LEU A 216 4.05 8.18 -26.13
CA LEU A 216 4.83 7.37 -27.06
C LEU A 216 4.11 7.15 -28.39
N THR A 217 2.80 6.90 -28.37
CA THR A 217 1.98 6.78 -29.58
C THR A 217 2.04 8.07 -30.39
N ALA A 218 1.81 9.22 -29.77
CA ALA A 218 1.92 10.52 -30.43
C ALA A 218 3.35 10.83 -30.93
N ARG A 219 4.38 10.26 -30.32
CA ARG A 219 5.76 10.36 -30.83
C ARG A 219 5.98 9.48 -32.06
N MET A 220 5.44 8.25 -32.07
CA MET A 220 5.49 7.37 -33.23
C MET A 220 4.82 8.01 -34.45
N GLU A 221 3.60 8.55 -34.29
CA GLU A 221 2.89 9.23 -35.38
C GLU A 221 3.71 10.39 -35.99
N ARG A 222 4.39 11.18 -35.15
CA ARG A 222 5.29 12.24 -35.63
C ARG A 222 6.48 11.70 -36.41
N VAL A 223 7.07 10.60 -35.96
CA VAL A 223 8.19 9.94 -36.65
C VAL A 223 7.73 9.39 -37.99
N GLU A 224 6.56 8.75 -38.05
CA GLU A 224 5.97 8.26 -39.30
C GLU A 224 5.75 9.42 -40.30
N ALA A 225 5.18 10.54 -39.86
CA ALA A 225 5.01 11.73 -40.69
C ALA A 225 6.35 12.31 -41.18
N GLN A 226 7.40 12.28 -40.35
CA GLN A 226 8.74 12.70 -40.75
C GLN A 226 9.36 11.77 -41.80
N ILE A 227 9.15 10.46 -41.66
CA ILE A 227 9.60 9.47 -42.65
C ILE A 227 8.90 9.72 -43.98
N GLU A 228 7.57 9.89 -44.01
CA GLU A 228 6.83 10.20 -45.22
C GLU A 228 7.33 11.48 -45.90
N ALA A 229 7.59 12.53 -45.13
CA ALA A 229 8.12 13.79 -45.67
C ALA A 229 9.53 13.64 -46.25
N LEU A 230 10.39 12.83 -45.61
CA LEU A 230 11.73 12.52 -46.11
C LEU A 230 11.68 11.68 -47.39
N THR A 231 10.82 10.68 -47.45
CA THR A 231 10.58 9.86 -48.67
C THR A 231 10.17 10.77 -49.83
N ALA A 232 9.16 11.63 -49.63
CA ALA A 232 8.72 12.57 -50.66
C ALA A 232 9.79 13.58 -51.06
N ARG A 233 10.75 13.89 -50.17
CA ARG A 233 11.91 14.73 -50.50
C ARG A 233 12.93 13.96 -51.35
N MET A 234 13.19 12.70 -51.02
CA MET A 234 14.08 11.84 -51.81
C MET A 234 13.57 11.68 -53.24
N GLU A 235 12.28 11.38 -53.43
CA GLU A 235 11.66 11.26 -54.75
C GLU A 235 11.82 12.55 -55.58
N ARG A 236 11.67 13.72 -54.97
CA ARG A 236 11.91 15.01 -55.66
C ARG A 236 13.38 15.19 -56.06
N VAL A 237 14.31 14.78 -55.21
CA VAL A 237 15.75 14.88 -55.51
C VAL A 237 16.11 13.91 -56.65
N GLU A 238 15.58 12.70 -56.64
CA GLU A 238 15.75 11.73 -57.72
C GLU A 238 15.25 12.30 -59.06
N ALA A 239 14.04 12.87 -59.09
CA ALA A 239 13.51 13.52 -60.29
C ALA A 239 14.37 14.72 -60.75
N GLN A 240 14.95 15.49 -59.83
CA GLN A 240 15.88 16.57 -60.17
C GLN A 240 17.19 16.04 -60.78
N ILE A 241 17.72 14.94 -60.25
CA ILE A 241 18.92 14.29 -60.79
C ILE A 241 18.66 13.77 -62.19
N GLU A 242 17.52 13.12 -62.44
CA GLU A 242 17.13 12.67 -63.78
C GLU A 242 17.02 13.84 -64.76
N ALA A 243 16.38 14.94 -64.35
CA ALA A 243 16.24 16.14 -65.18
C ALA A 243 17.59 16.80 -65.49
N LEU A 244 18.51 16.87 -64.51
CA LEU A 244 19.87 17.37 -64.70
C LEU A 244 20.68 16.47 -65.63
N THR A 245 20.56 15.15 -65.48
CA THR A 245 21.23 14.17 -66.34
C THR A 245 20.78 14.35 -67.80
N ALA A 246 19.46 14.42 -68.04
CA ALA A 246 18.93 14.67 -69.38
C ALA A 246 19.34 16.06 -69.93
N ARG A 247 19.58 17.05 -69.07
CA ARG A 247 20.11 18.35 -69.48
C ARG A 247 21.59 18.25 -69.88
N MET A 248 22.40 17.51 -69.13
CA MET A 248 23.80 17.28 -69.46
C MET A 248 23.94 16.58 -70.82
N GLU A 249 23.17 15.52 -71.07
CA GLU A 249 23.17 14.82 -72.37
C GLU A 249 22.84 15.77 -73.54
N ARG A 250 21.86 16.68 -73.36
CA ARG A 250 21.55 17.69 -74.38
C ARG A 250 22.69 18.68 -74.60
N VAL A 251 23.38 19.10 -73.54
CA VAL A 251 24.53 20.01 -73.64
C VAL A 251 25.69 19.31 -74.34
N GLU A 252 25.96 18.05 -74.02
CA GLU A 252 26.97 17.23 -74.70
C GLU A 252 26.68 17.14 -76.21
N ALA A 253 25.44 16.82 -76.59
CA ALA A 253 25.03 16.80 -77.99
C ALA A 253 25.17 18.18 -78.68
N GLN A 254 24.90 19.28 -77.97
CA GLN A 254 25.11 20.63 -78.50
C GLN A 254 26.60 20.95 -78.70
N ILE A 255 27.47 20.51 -77.79
CA ILE A 255 28.92 20.67 -77.90
C ILE A 255 29.46 19.88 -79.10
N GLU A 256 28.99 18.64 -79.29
CA GLU A 256 29.36 17.82 -80.46
C GLU A 256 28.95 18.52 -81.76
N ALA A 257 27.70 18.97 -81.87
CA ALA A 257 27.20 19.68 -83.04
C ALA A 257 27.97 20.99 -83.32
N LEU A 258 28.29 21.76 -82.28
CA LEU A 258 29.09 22.99 -82.42
C LEU A 258 30.51 22.66 -82.87
N THR A 259 31.09 21.57 -82.37
CA THR A 259 32.43 21.10 -82.77
C THR A 259 32.46 20.73 -84.26
N GLU A 260 31.44 20.02 -84.75
CA GLU A 260 31.30 19.72 -86.17
C GLU A 260 31.15 21.00 -87.01
N GLN A 261 30.32 21.96 -86.57
CA GLN A 261 30.18 23.25 -87.25
C GLN A 261 31.51 24.02 -87.31
N MET A 262 32.29 24.02 -86.23
CA MET A 262 33.61 24.65 -86.22
C MET A 262 34.59 23.97 -87.18
N GLN A 263 34.58 22.63 -87.27
CA GLN A 263 35.40 21.90 -88.25
C GLN A 263 35.00 22.25 -89.69
N GLN A 264 33.69 22.34 -89.98
CA GLN A 264 33.19 22.75 -91.28
C GLN A 264 33.61 24.19 -91.63
N MET A 265 33.47 25.13 -90.69
CA MET A 265 33.94 26.51 -90.88
C MET A 265 35.45 26.57 -91.11
N ALA A 266 36.25 25.82 -90.35
CA ALA A 266 37.70 25.76 -90.54
C ALA A 266 38.06 25.25 -91.95
N ALA A 267 37.36 24.23 -92.45
CA ALA A 267 37.53 23.74 -93.82
C ALA A 267 37.13 24.78 -94.88
N GLN A 268 36.03 25.51 -94.66
CA GLN A 268 35.61 26.60 -95.54
C GLN A 268 36.63 27.74 -95.59
N ILE A 269 37.19 28.14 -94.44
CA ILE A 269 38.24 29.15 -94.36
C ILE A 269 39.47 28.69 -95.14
N ALA A 270 39.93 27.45 -94.94
CA ALA A 270 41.07 26.90 -95.66
C ALA A 270 40.86 26.93 -97.20
N ALA A 271 39.67 26.51 -97.67
CA ALA A 271 39.32 26.57 -99.08
C ALA A 271 39.25 28.01 -99.63
N LEU A 272 38.77 28.97 -98.83
CA LEU A 272 38.75 30.38 -99.23
C LEU A 272 40.17 30.95 -99.33
N THR A 273 41.05 30.60 -98.38
CA THR A 273 42.47 30.98 -98.41
C THR A 273 43.16 30.47 -99.67
N GLU A 274 42.93 29.21 -100.06
CA GLU A 274 43.47 28.64 -101.29
C GLU A 274 42.98 29.39 -102.54
N ARG A 275 41.69 29.73 -102.60
CA ARG A 275 41.12 30.53 -103.70
C ARG A 275 41.73 31.93 -103.78
N MET A 276 41.96 32.58 -102.64
CA MET A 276 42.62 33.89 -102.62
C MET A 276 44.04 33.82 -103.18
N GLN A 277 44.82 32.81 -102.78
CA GLN A 277 46.17 32.60 -103.32
C GLN A 277 46.18 32.31 -104.83
N ASP A 278 45.17 31.60 -105.36
CA ASP A 278 45.06 31.42 -106.81
C ASP A 278 44.68 32.73 -107.53
N PHE A 279 43.82 33.53 -106.92
CA PHE A 279 43.45 34.85 -107.44
C PHE A 279 44.65 35.81 -107.50
N GLU A 280 45.47 35.84 -106.46
CA GLU A 280 46.74 36.61 -106.42
C GLU A 280 47.68 36.18 -107.57
N ARG A 281 47.90 34.87 -107.75
CA ARG A 281 48.71 34.33 -108.86
C ARG A 281 48.17 34.71 -110.25
N ARG A 282 46.85 34.83 -110.40
CA ARG A 282 46.22 35.28 -111.65
C ARG A 282 46.45 36.76 -111.90
N LEU A 283 46.34 37.61 -110.87
CA LEU A 283 46.62 39.05 -111.00
C LEU A 283 48.07 39.33 -111.41
N GLU A 284 49.05 38.66 -110.79
CA GLU A 284 50.47 38.78 -111.16
C GLU A 284 50.74 38.39 -112.62
N ARG A 285 49.93 37.52 -113.21
CA ARG A 285 50.03 37.15 -114.62
C ARG A 285 49.52 38.26 -115.52
N VAL A 286 48.36 38.84 -115.18
CA VAL A 286 47.75 39.95 -115.94
C VAL A 286 48.67 41.17 -115.97
N GLU A 287 49.30 41.51 -114.84
CA GLU A 287 50.26 42.62 -114.77
C GLU A 287 51.46 42.42 -115.72
N ARG A 288 52.00 41.20 -115.79
CA ARG A 288 53.10 40.87 -116.71
C ARG A 288 52.70 40.96 -118.18
N ASP A 289 51.53 40.45 -118.54
CA ASP A 289 51.04 40.49 -119.92
C ASP A 289 50.79 41.93 -120.38
N LEU A 290 50.26 42.78 -119.49
CA LEU A 290 50.07 44.22 -119.76
C LEU A 290 51.41 44.94 -119.99
N GLY A 291 52.43 44.61 -119.20
CA GLY A 291 53.79 45.14 -119.37
C GLY A 291 54.37 44.82 -120.76
N ARG A 292 54.20 43.59 -121.24
CA ARG A 292 54.66 43.18 -122.59
C ARG A 292 53.94 43.92 -123.71
N LEU A 293 52.61 44.09 -123.60
CA LEU A 293 51.82 44.76 -124.62
C LEU A 293 52.24 46.23 -124.79
N LYS A 294 52.48 46.94 -123.69
CA LYS A 294 52.96 48.34 -123.71
C LYS A 294 54.27 48.49 -124.49
N GLY A 295 55.20 47.54 -124.35
CA GLY A 295 56.47 47.55 -125.07
C GLY A 295 56.34 47.39 -126.58
N LEU A 296 55.35 46.61 -127.06
CA LEU A 296 55.13 46.39 -128.50
C LEU A 296 54.39 47.54 -129.19
N VAL A 297 53.46 48.19 -128.50
CA VAL A 297 52.56 49.17 -129.13
C VAL A 297 53.25 50.50 -129.39
N LEU A 298 54.12 50.97 -128.48
CA LEU A 298 54.71 52.30 -128.59
C LEU A 298 55.53 52.52 -129.88
N PRO A 299 56.48 51.63 -130.27
CA PRO A 299 57.22 51.80 -131.52
C PRO A 299 56.31 51.93 -132.75
N LEU A 300 55.27 51.09 -132.84
CA LEU A 300 54.31 51.09 -133.95
C LEU A 300 53.54 52.40 -134.09
N VAL A 301 53.15 53.03 -132.97
CA VAL A 301 52.41 54.30 -133.00
C VAL A 301 53.34 55.46 -133.39
N VAL A 302 54.59 55.42 -132.93
CA VAL A 302 55.60 56.45 -133.20
C VAL A 302 55.95 56.52 -134.68
N GLU A 303 56.17 55.37 -135.33
CA GLU A 303 56.46 55.31 -136.76
C GLU A 303 55.35 55.97 -137.62
N ARG A 304 54.08 55.84 -137.20
CA ARG A 304 52.94 56.45 -137.92
C ARG A 304 52.74 57.94 -137.66
N ARG A 305 53.18 58.46 -136.50
CA ARG A 305 52.95 59.85 -136.05
C ARG A 305 54.25 60.62 -135.72
N PHE A 306 55.37 60.29 -136.36
CA PHE A 306 56.68 60.89 -136.07
C PHE A 306 56.78 62.41 -136.37
N GLY A 307 56.07 62.91 -137.39
CA GLY A 307 56.32 64.26 -137.92
C GLY A 307 56.15 65.40 -136.90
N GLY A 308 55.24 65.25 -135.94
CA GLY A 308 55.04 66.22 -134.85
C GLY A 308 56.10 66.14 -133.75
N LEU A 309 56.57 64.94 -133.44
CA LEU A 309 57.51 64.65 -132.36
C LEU A 309 58.91 65.20 -132.66
N PHE A 310 59.37 65.07 -133.90
CA PHE A 310 60.72 65.48 -134.30
C PHE A 310 60.80 66.90 -134.87
N ARG A 311 59.72 67.69 -134.81
CA ARG A 311 59.65 69.05 -135.40
C ARG A 311 60.73 70.01 -134.88
N LYS A 312 61.20 69.82 -133.64
CA LYS A 312 62.28 70.63 -133.04
C LYS A 312 63.67 70.26 -133.59
N ILE A 313 63.83 69.06 -134.15
CA ILE A 313 65.11 68.49 -134.58
C ILE A 313 65.23 68.54 -136.10
N LEU A 314 64.15 68.22 -136.83
CA LEU A 314 64.13 68.11 -138.29
C LEU A 314 63.03 68.98 -138.92
N ARG A 315 63.37 69.60 -140.05
CA ARG A 315 62.42 70.18 -140.99
C ARG A 315 62.20 69.22 -142.16
N ARG A 316 60.93 69.04 -142.54
CA ARG A 316 60.48 68.06 -143.54
C ARG A 316 61.02 66.64 -143.26
N PRO A 317 60.81 66.11 -142.03
CA PRO A 317 61.30 64.79 -141.71
C PRO A 317 60.58 63.74 -142.57
N ARG A 318 61.32 62.75 -143.02
CA ARG A 318 60.83 61.55 -143.68
C ARG A 318 61.45 60.36 -142.98
N VAL A 319 60.68 59.30 -142.75
CA VAL A 319 61.25 58.02 -142.31
C VAL A 319 62.12 57.46 -143.42
N LEU A 320 63.35 57.12 -143.10
CA LEU A 320 64.21 56.36 -144.00
C LEU A 320 63.62 54.94 -144.08
N PRO A 321 63.11 54.51 -145.25
CA PRO A 321 62.53 53.18 -145.38
C PRO A 321 63.54 52.11 -145.00
N SER A 322 63.08 51.00 -144.42
CA SER A 322 63.96 49.91 -143.98
C SER A 322 64.82 49.38 -145.13
N GLU A 323 64.29 49.33 -146.35
CA GLU A 323 65.06 48.89 -147.53
C GLU A 323 66.20 49.86 -147.89
N GLU A 324 66.01 51.16 -147.68
CA GLU A 324 67.02 52.19 -147.97
C GLU A 324 68.09 52.21 -146.89
N LEU A 325 67.71 52.06 -145.62
CA LEU A 325 68.65 51.86 -144.52
C LEU A 325 69.46 50.59 -144.72
N THR A 326 68.81 49.49 -145.11
CA THR A 326 69.49 48.20 -145.36
C THR A 326 70.53 48.34 -146.46
N ARG A 327 70.17 48.97 -147.59
CA ARG A 327 71.14 49.26 -148.66
C ARG A 327 72.30 50.13 -148.19
N LEU A 328 72.04 51.19 -147.43
CA LEU A 328 73.11 52.01 -146.86
C LEU A 328 74.05 51.17 -146.00
N VAL A 329 73.51 50.36 -145.10
CA VAL A 329 74.30 49.48 -144.22
C VAL A 329 75.10 48.45 -145.00
N GLU A 330 74.50 47.80 -146.00
CA GLU A 330 75.16 46.83 -146.89
C GLU A 330 76.28 47.49 -147.71
N ASP A 331 76.01 48.64 -148.34
CA ASP A 331 77.02 49.41 -149.08
C ASP A 331 78.17 49.85 -148.15
N GLY A 332 77.85 50.19 -146.89
CA GLY A 332 78.81 50.51 -145.85
C GLY A 332 79.67 49.32 -145.42
N ALA A 333 79.05 48.14 -145.26
CA ALA A 333 79.75 46.90 -144.94
C ALA A 333 80.66 46.46 -146.09
N ASP A 334 80.18 46.52 -147.34
CA ASP A 334 80.95 46.20 -148.54
C ASP A 334 82.14 47.16 -148.75
N ALA A 335 81.96 48.43 -148.37
CA ALA A 335 83.04 49.42 -148.35
C ALA A 335 84.02 49.27 -147.16
N GLY A 336 83.80 48.29 -146.28
CA GLY A 336 84.60 48.05 -145.07
C GLY A 336 84.44 49.12 -143.99
N LEU A 337 83.36 49.92 -144.06
CA LEU A 337 83.05 50.97 -143.09
C LEU A 337 82.31 50.46 -141.87
N LEU A 338 81.73 49.26 -141.92
CA LEU A 338 81.07 48.57 -140.81
C LEU A 338 81.53 47.11 -140.75
N ASP A 339 81.64 46.56 -139.55
CA ASP A 339 81.70 45.10 -139.35
C ASP A 339 80.30 44.45 -139.29
N GLU A 340 80.24 43.11 -139.28
CA GLU A 340 78.98 42.36 -139.29
C GLU A 340 78.09 42.67 -138.06
N ARG A 341 78.69 42.90 -136.89
CA ARG A 341 77.95 43.24 -135.66
C ARG A 341 77.47 44.69 -135.68
N GLU A 342 78.30 45.61 -136.16
CA GLU A 342 77.94 47.01 -136.35
C GLU A 342 76.79 47.14 -137.36
N ALA A 343 76.80 46.35 -138.44
CA ALA A 343 75.72 46.29 -139.41
C ALA A 343 74.41 45.76 -138.79
N GLU A 344 74.45 44.63 -138.07
CA GLU A 344 73.27 44.08 -137.38
C GLU A 344 72.70 45.05 -136.34
N GLN A 345 73.56 45.69 -135.55
CA GLN A 345 73.13 46.67 -134.55
C GLN A 345 72.45 47.88 -135.18
N LEU A 346 72.96 48.35 -136.33
CA LEU A 346 72.39 49.49 -137.03
C LEU A 346 71.04 49.16 -137.67
N LEU A 347 70.87 47.94 -138.20
CA LEU A 347 69.58 47.47 -138.74
C LEU A 347 68.49 47.33 -137.66
N LEU A 348 68.87 47.12 -136.40
CA LEU A 348 67.95 47.00 -135.27
C LEU A 348 67.47 48.35 -134.71
N VAL A 349 67.86 49.47 -135.30
CA VAL A 349 67.37 50.80 -134.92
C VAL A 349 65.84 50.88 -135.03
N ASP A 350 65.19 51.48 -134.03
CA ASP A 350 63.74 51.55 -134.02
C ASP A 350 63.20 52.52 -135.08
N LEU A 351 63.89 53.65 -135.29
CA LEU A 351 63.49 54.66 -136.25
C LEU A 351 64.68 55.46 -136.78
N VAL A 352 64.81 55.56 -138.11
CA VAL A 352 65.73 56.51 -138.75
C VAL A 352 64.93 57.53 -139.53
N LEU A 353 65.21 58.81 -139.31
CA LEU A 353 64.59 59.91 -140.02
C LEU A 353 65.63 60.64 -140.86
N GLU A 354 65.30 60.96 -142.09
CA GLU A 354 66.04 61.91 -142.92
C GLU A 354 65.29 63.24 -142.94
N GLY A 355 66.02 64.35 -142.82
CA GLY A 355 65.43 65.67 -142.99
C GLY A 355 66.48 66.76 -143.10
N ARG A 356 66.06 68.02 -143.02
CA ARG A 356 67.00 69.15 -142.92
C ARG A 356 67.15 69.56 -141.47
N ASP A 357 68.37 69.91 -141.06
CA ASP A 357 68.60 70.39 -139.71
C ASP A 357 67.72 71.63 -139.43
N ALA A 358 66.99 71.60 -138.31
CA ALA A 358 66.11 72.68 -137.91
C ALA A 358 66.86 73.94 -137.43
N THR A 359 68.15 73.82 -137.03
CA THR A 359 68.96 74.91 -136.47
C THR A 359 69.73 75.71 -137.54
N ASP A 360 70.45 75.06 -138.46
CA ASP A 360 71.38 75.75 -139.39
C ASP A 360 70.95 75.74 -140.88
N GLY A 361 69.74 75.26 -141.19
CA GLY A 361 68.99 75.60 -142.41
C GLY A 361 69.52 75.13 -143.77
N GLY A 362 70.74 74.58 -143.85
CA GLY A 362 71.38 74.25 -145.12
C GLY A 362 71.43 72.77 -145.48
N GLU A 363 71.90 71.92 -144.56
CA GLU A 363 72.34 70.55 -144.90
C GLU A 363 71.35 69.46 -144.50
N PRO A 364 71.20 68.41 -145.32
CA PRO A 364 70.36 67.27 -145.00
C PRO A 364 71.08 66.29 -144.04
N ILE A 365 70.42 65.96 -142.93
CA ILE A 365 70.94 65.14 -141.83
C ILE A 365 70.05 63.91 -141.59
N TYR A 366 70.60 62.90 -140.92
CA TYR A 366 69.81 61.80 -140.36
C TYR A 366 69.60 61.96 -138.86
N VAL A 367 68.52 61.41 -138.34
CA VAL A 367 68.28 61.20 -136.90
C VAL A 367 68.05 59.72 -136.69
N VAL A 368 68.87 59.10 -135.83
CA VAL A 368 68.70 57.73 -135.36
C VAL A 368 68.00 57.80 -134.02
N CYS A 369 66.84 57.17 -133.90
CA CYS A 369 66.02 57.22 -132.70
C CYS A 369 65.74 55.82 -132.13
N GLU A 370 66.06 55.63 -130.85
CA GLU A 370 65.59 54.48 -130.05
C GLU A 370 64.25 54.83 -129.37
N ILE A 371 63.35 53.86 -129.26
CA ILE A 371 62.00 54.03 -128.73
C ILE A 371 61.78 53.06 -127.56
N SER A 372 61.41 53.60 -126.39
CA SER A 372 61.08 52.82 -125.19
C SER A 372 59.92 53.43 -124.41
N TRP A 373 59.10 52.61 -123.73
CA TRP A 373 58.00 53.14 -122.90
C TRP A 373 58.53 54.02 -121.77
N GLY A 374 59.61 53.59 -121.12
CA GLY A 374 60.41 54.39 -120.20
C GLY A 374 61.88 54.36 -120.63
N VAL A 375 62.47 55.53 -120.84
CA VAL A 375 63.82 55.66 -121.39
C VAL A 375 64.87 55.52 -120.29
N GLY A 376 65.75 54.53 -120.45
CA GLY A 376 66.88 54.24 -119.58
C GLY A 376 68.23 54.63 -120.17
N ILE A 377 69.31 54.46 -119.38
CA ILE A 377 70.70 54.60 -119.86
C ILE A 377 70.93 53.70 -121.09
N SER A 378 70.41 52.46 -121.09
CA SER A 378 70.59 51.52 -122.20
C SER A 378 70.05 52.05 -123.52
N ASP A 379 68.92 52.75 -123.50
CA ASP A 379 68.31 53.31 -124.71
C ASP A 379 69.14 54.45 -125.27
N ILE A 380 69.72 55.28 -124.38
CA ILE A 380 70.58 56.41 -124.75
C ILE A 380 71.89 55.93 -125.36
N LEU A 381 72.52 54.93 -124.75
CA LEU A 381 73.75 54.34 -125.29
C LEU A 381 73.51 53.69 -126.66
N ARG A 382 72.40 52.96 -126.83
CA ARG A 382 72.01 52.37 -128.12
C ARG A 382 71.80 53.44 -129.19
N ALA A 383 71.10 54.53 -128.88
CA ALA A 383 70.88 55.62 -129.81
C ALA A 383 72.19 56.27 -130.27
N ARG A 384 73.11 56.52 -129.32
CA ARG A 384 74.42 57.11 -129.59
C ARG A 384 75.29 56.23 -130.47
N GLU A 385 75.39 54.94 -130.13
CA GLU A 385 76.19 53.98 -130.87
C GLU A 385 75.67 53.85 -132.31
N ARG A 386 74.36 53.65 -132.48
CA ARG A 386 73.72 53.52 -133.80
C ARG A 386 73.83 54.79 -134.64
N ALA A 387 73.74 55.97 -134.04
CA ALA A 387 73.94 57.22 -134.76
C ALA A 387 75.36 57.35 -135.32
N ALA A 388 76.38 57.03 -134.52
CA ALA A 388 77.78 57.06 -134.94
C ALA A 388 78.07 56.05 -136.07
N LEU A 389 77.44 54.87 -136.02
CA LEU A 389 77.53 53.88 -137.09
C LEU A 389 76.89 54.38 -138.39
N LEU A 390 75.70 54.99 -138.31
CA LEU A 390 75.04 55.54 -139.50
C LEU A 390 75.85 56.69 -140.11
N GLU A 391 76.47 57.54 -139.29
CA GLU A 391 77.28 58.66 -139.74
C GLU A 391 78.50 58.23 -140.56
N ARG A 392 79.17 57.15 -140.13
CA ARG A 392 80.30 56.53 -140.86
C ARG A 392 79.92 56.15 -142.29
N VAL A 393 78.71 55.63 -142.47
CA VAL A 393 78.25 55.06 -143.73
C VAL A 393 77.56 56.09 -144.61
N ALA A 394 76.65 56.87 -144.04
CA ALA A 394 75.87 57.86 -144.77
C ALA A 394 76.72 59.05 -145.25
N ARG A 395 77.91 59.25 -144.65
CA ARG A 395 78.82 60.39 -144.90
C ARG A 395 78.08 61.74 -144.83
N ARG A 396 77.05 61.78 -143.98
CA ARG A 396 76.18 62.92 -143.69
C ARG A 396 76.00 63.01 -142.18
N PRO A 397 75.84 64.21 -141.61
CA PRO A 397 75.69 64.35 -140.16
C PRO A 397 74.50 63.54 -139.64
N VAL A 398 74.71 62.82 -138.54
CA VAL A 398 73.65 62.03 -137.88
C VAL A 398 73.49 62.47 -136.43
N ARG A 399 72.26 62.71 -136.01
CA ARG A 399 71.94 63.02 -134.61
C ARG A 399 71.32 61.81 -133.90
N PRO A 400 71.87 61.39 -132.74
CA PRO A 400 71.20 60.41 -131.91
C PRO A 400 70.00 61.03 -131.18
N ALA A 401 68.91 60.28 -131.09
CA ALA A 401 67.72 60.61 -130.34
C ALA A 401 67.19 59.40 -129.56
N VAL A 402 66.52 59.65 -128.45
CA VAL A 402 65.75 58.65 -127.71
C VAL A 402 64.33 59.16 -127.52
N LEU A 403 63.35 58.27 -127.55
CA LEU A 403 61.95 58.62 -127.48
C LEU A 403 61.23 57.72 -126.49
N GLY A 404 60.43 58.35 -125.62
CA GLY A 404 59.59 57.61 -124.66
C GLY A 404 58.67 58.49 -123.84
N THR A 405 57.87 57.87 -122.97
CA THR A 405 56.82 58.58 -122.19
C THR A 405 57.36 59.22 -120.92
N TRP A 406 58.44 58.65 -120.37
CA TRP A 406 59.19 59.21 -119.26
C TRP A 406 60.66 58.81 -119.38
N LEU A 407 61.52 59.58 -118.73
CA LEU A 407 62.97 59.39 -118.70
C LEU A 407 63.37 59.04 -117.26
N THR A 408 64.13 57.96 -117.10
CA THR A 408 64.76 57.65 -115.80
C THR A 408 65.71 58.77 -115.40
N ARG A 409 65.86 59.03 -114.10
CA ARG A 409 66.83 60.01 -113.58
C ARG A 409 68.25 59.73 -114.09
N GLU A 410 68.63 58.46 -114.12
CA GLU A 410 69.92 57.98 -114.62
C GLU A 410 70.08 58.20 -116.14
N GLY A 411 68.99 58.04 -116.91
CA GLY A 411 68.98 58.37 -118.33
C GLY A 411 69.16 59.87 -118.58
N GLU A 412 68.52 60.73 -117.78
CA GLU A 412 68.66 62.19 -117.91
C GLU A 412 70.12 62.66 -117.81
N GLU A 413 70.89 62.07 -116.89
CA GLU A 413 72.32 62.35 -116.74
C GLU A 413 73.16 61.87 -117.94
N ALA A 414 72.69 60.85 -118.68
CA ALA A 414 73.42 60.23 -119.79
C ALA A 414 73.16 60.85 -121.17
N LEU A 415 72.15 61.73 -121.31
CA LEU A 415 71.72 62.27 -122.60
C LEU A 415 72.85 62.92 -123.38
N ALA A 416 73.61 63.84 -122.77
CA ALA A 416 74.71 64.58 -123.40
C ALA A 416 74.39 65.09 -124.83
N ASP A 417 74.90 64.42 -125.86
CA ASP A 417 74.71 64.68 -127.30
C ASP A 417 73.43 64.03 -127.91
N VAL A 418 72.78 63.14 -127.17
CA VAL A 418 71.54 62.45 -127.55
C VAL A 418 70.32 63.30 -127.20
N THR A 419 69.44 63.52 -128.18
CA THR A 419 68.23 64.32 -127.96
C THR A 419 67.09 63.46 -127.41
N TYR A 420 66.53 63.81 -126.25
CA TYR A 420 65.30 63.19 -125.76
C TYR A 420 64.06 63.80 -126.41
N VAL A 421 63.21 62.93 -126.96
CA VAL A 421 61.92 63.25 -127.55
C VAL A 421 60.83 62.67 -126.65
N ALA A 422 60.25 63.54 -125.82
CA ALA A 422 59.16 63.14 -124.94
C ALA A 422 57.89 62.85 -125.75
N VAL A 423 57.28 61.69 -125.49
CA VAL A 423 55.96 61.30 -125.99
C VAL A 423 54.91 61.78 -124.99
N PRO A 424 54.10 62.80 -125.32
CA PRO A 424 53.04 63.24 -124.42
C PRO A 424 51.95 62.15 -124.30
N GLU A 425 51.23 62.07 -123.18
CA GLU A 425 50.12 61.10 -123.03
C GLU A 425 49.07 61.23 -124.13
N SER A 426 48.80 62.47 -124.58
CA SER A 426 47.89 62.75 -125.71
C SER A 426 48.37 62.21 -127.07
N PHE A 427 49.54 61.58 -127.14
CA PHE A 427 50.03 60.90 -128.33
C PHE A 427 49.31 59.57 -128.59
N PHE A 428 48.81 58.92 -127.54
CA PHE A 428 48.10 57.64 -127.61
C PHE A 428 46.58 57.79 -127.84
N ASP A 429 46.06 59.01 -127.70
CA ASP A 429 44.69 59.40 -128.06
C ASP A 429 44.55 59.64 -129.57
#